data_AF-A0A8C0U215-F1
#
_entry.id   AF-A0A8C0U215-F1
#
_cell.length_a   1.000
_cell.length_b   1.000
_cell.length_c   1.000
_cell.angle_alpha   90.00
_cell.angle_beta   90.00
_cell.angle_gamma   90.00
#
_symmetry.space_group_name_H-M   'P 1'
#
loop_
_entity.id
_entity.type
_entity.pdbx_description
1 polymer ?
#
loop_
_entity_poly.entity_id
_entity_poly.type
_entity_poly.pdbx_seq_one_letter_code
_entity_poly.pdbx_strand_id
1 'polypeptide(L)'
;MQEARIPLSHPLHSVLYWSYQEKTTTNQLKTPFPVPSTPSKAISSLSCSCHLPPVPVVSGKRRVKSSETARTSSFLQCHPRNDAGFCRALPKYVRFLLKEGGGGRKEIEIQKKIYVFLCAYLRERVRVRGSQASERSPASSRSMPFRKACGPQLANSPTVIVMVGLPARGKTYISKKLTRYLNWIGVPTKVFNVGEYRREAVKHYSSYDFFRPDNEEAMKVRRQCAMAALRDVKLYLTEEAGQIAVFDATNTTRERRGMILNFAKENGFKVFFIESVCNDPNVVATNVMEVKLSSPDYRDCNSTDAMEDFMKRINCYQASYQPLDPDDYDRELSLIKVIDVGRRFLVNRVQDHIQSRIVYYLMNIHVQPRTIYLCRHGESEFNLKGRIGGDSGLSNRGKKFAVALNKFVEEQNLKDLKIWTSQLKRTIQTAEALQLPYEQWKALNEIDAGVCEEMTYEEIREQHPEEFALRDQDKYYYRYPSGESYQDLVQRLEPVIMELERQENVLVICHQAVMRCLLAYFLDKSADEMPYLKCPLHTVLKLTPVAYGCRVESISLNIEAVNTHRDRPEPLLGKACLPVCHFLKVFSLLIFPRT
;
A
#
# COMPACT_ATOMS: atom_id res chain seq x y z
N MET A 1 -4.47 -12.20 -57.12
CA MET A 1 -4.14 -10.99 -57.91
C MET A 1 -5.10 -9.88 -57.53
N GLN A 2 -4.64 -8.94 -56.70
CA GLN A 2 -4.57 -7.50 -57.02
C GLN A 2 -4.02 -6.82 -55.77
N GLU A 3 -2.73 -6.50 -55.84
CA GLU A 3 -2.04 -5.60 -54.93
C GLU A 3 -2.57 -4.18 -55.14
N ALA A 4 -2.76 -3.46 -54.05
CA ALA A 4 -2.78 -2.01 -54.06
C ALA A 4 -1.82 -1.51 -52.95
N ARG A 5 -0.63 -1.10 -53.36
CA ARG A 5 0.28 -0.22 -52.59
C ARG A 5 0.00 1.21 -53.00
N ILE A 6 -0.30 2.12 -52.07
CA ILE A 6 0.16 3.53 -52.07
C ILE A 6 0.16 4.04 -50.59
N PRO A 7 0.79 5.18 -50.22
CA PRO A 7 2.02 5.23 -49.43
C PRO A 7 1.83 5.88 -48.04
N LEU A 8 2.87 5.80 -47.21
CA LEU A 8 2.99 6.50 -45.93
C LEU A 8 3.03 8.03 -46.14
N SER A 9 2.00 8.74 -45.65
CA SER A 9 2.07 10.15 -45.32
C SER A 9 1.45 10.40 -43.94
N HIS A 10 2.17 11.17 -43.11
CA HIS A 10 1.72 11.63 -41.80
C HIS A 10 0.36 12.33 -41.86
N PRO A 11 -0.42 12.27 -40.75
CA PRO A 11 -1.16 13.46 -40.35
C PRO A 11 -0.90 13.86 -38.89
N LEU A 12 -0.73 15.16 -38.75
CA LEU A 12 -0.76 15.95 -37.52
C LEU A 12 -2.12 15.81 -36.79
N HIS A 13 -2.02 15.76 -35.46
CA HIS A 13 -2.94 16.27 -34.43
C HIS A 13 -4.40 16.60 -34.80
N SER A 14 -5.33 15.97 -34.07
CA SER A 14 -6.38 16.69 -33.32
C SER A 14 -6.83 15.88 -32.10
N VAL A 15 -6.46 16.36 -30.91
CA VAL A 15 -6.99 15.88 -29.63
C VAL A 15 -8.01 16.91 -29.15
N LEU A 16 -9.28 16.52 -29.10
CA LEU A 16 -10.36 17.33 -28.54
C LEU A 16 -10.20 17.38 -27.01
N TYR A 17 -9.72 18.52 -26.50
CA TYR A 17 -9.81 18.88 -25.09
C TYR A 17 -11.20 19.47 -24.81
N TRP A 18 -11.94 18.84 -23.91
CA TRP A 18 -13.05 19.50 -23.19
C TRP A 18 -12.44 20.36 -22.08
N SER A 19 -12.39 21.67 -22.28
CA SER A 19 -12.09 22.63 -21.20
C SER A 19 -13.40 23.18 -20.64
N TYR A 20 -13.59 23.00 -19.34
CA TYR A 20 -14.60 23.69 -18.55
C TYR A 20 -13.99 25.04 -18.15
N GLN A 21 -14.49 26.15 -18.71
CA GLN A 21 -14.18 27.50 -18.24
C GLN A 21 -15.45 28.18 -17.74
N GLU A 22 -15.50 28.41 -16.43
CA GLU A 22 -16.38 29.41 -15.84
C GLU A 22 -15.92 30.80 -16.25
N LYS A 23 -16.81 31.57 -16.88
CA LYS A 23 -16.69 33.03 -17.00
C LYS A 23 -18.00 33.68 -16.56
N THR A 24 -17.89 34.41 -15.47
CA THR A 24 -18.81 35.46 -15.01
C THR A 24 -18.87 36.61 -16.01
N THR A 25 -20.08 37.02 -16.42
CA THR A 25 -20.41 38.41 -16.76
C THR A 25 -21.92 38.68 -16.68
N THR A 26 -22.24 39.76 -15.97
CA THR A 26 -23.52 40.47 -15.80
C THR A 26 -24.00 41.17 -17.08
N ASN A 27 -25.28 41.05 -17.46
CA ASN A 27 -26.31 42.12 -17.42
C ASN A 27 -27.56 41.86 -18.30
N GLN A 28 -28.72 42.00 -17.64
CA GLN A 28 -30.08 42.45 -18.02
C GLN A 28 -30.58 42.42 -19.49
N LEU A 29 -31.79 41.85 -19.70
CA LEU A 29 -33.02 42.55 -20.15
C LEU A 29 -34.28 41.63 -20.25
N LYS A 30 -35.28 41.94 -19.40
CA LYS A 30 -36.78 41.97 -19.52
C LYS A 30 -37.60 40.94 -20.38
N THR A 31 -38.36 40.08 -19.68
CA THR A 31 -39.84 39.72 -19.70
C THR A 31 -40.67 39.57 -21.01
N PRO A 32 -41.87 38.87 -21.06
CA PRO A 32 -42.66 38.19 -20.01
C PRO A 32 -43.26 36.76 -20.32
N PHE A 33 -43.76 36.13 -19.23
CA PHE A 33 -44.77 35.05 -18.98
C PHE A 33 -45.76 34.57 -20.08
N PRO A 34 -46.34 33.32 -20.02
CA PRO A 34 -47.28 32.89 -18.95
C PRO A 34 -47.24 31.43 -18.42
N VAL A 35 -47.90 31.28 -17.27
CA VAL A 35 -48.20 30.07 -16.44
C VAL A 35 -49.43 29.32 -17.01
N PRO A 36 -49.63 28.02 -16.73
CA PRO A 36 -50.76 27.65 -15.84
C PRO A 36 -50.48 26.43 -14.92
N SER A 37 -50.72 26.59 -13.62
CA SER A 37 -51.77 25.95 -12.79
C SER A 37 -51.54 24.50 -12.31
N THR A 38 -51.38 24.38 -10.99
CA THR A 38 -51.49 23.18 -10.13
C THR A 38 -52.93 22.60 -10.09
N PRO A 39 -53.15 21.40 -9.50
CA PRO A 39 -53.47 21.37 -8.07
C PRO A 39 -52.83 20.22 -7.25
N SER A 40 -52.66 20.54 -5.97
CA SER A 40 -52.25 19.72 -4.83
C SER A 40 -53.34 18.72 -4.39
N LYS A 41 -52.93 17.55 -3.88
CA LYS A 41 -53.60 16.86 -2.77
C LYS A 41 -52.56 16.27 -1.80
N ALA A 42 -52.57 16.80 -0.58
CA ALA A 42 -51.95 16.22 0.61
C ALA A 42 -52.78 15.03 1.13
N ILE A 43 -52.14 14.07 1.82
CA ILE A 43 -52.72 13.25 2.91
C ILE A 43 -51.59 12.72 3.82
N SER A 44 -51.69 13.14 5.08
CA SER A 44 -51.29 12.59 6.39
C SER A 44 -50.11 11.60 6.59
N SER A 45 -49.22 12.05 7.47
CA SER A 45 -48.66 11.37 8.65
C SER A 45 -49.22 10.00 9.06
N LEU A 46 -48.32 9.03 9.22
CA LEU A 46 -48.49 7.85 10.08
C LEU A 46 -47.21 7.64 10.89
N SER A 47 -47.32 7.92 12.19
CA SER A 47 -46.39 7.57 13.25
C SER A 47 -46.49 6.08 13.55
N CYS A 48 -45.37 5.34 13.52
CA CYS A 48 -45.32 3.96 13.97
C CYS A 48 -44.53 3.87 15.29
N SER A 49 -45.27 3.61 16.36
CA SER A 49 -44.82 3.34 17.71
C SER A 49 -44.58 1.84 17.89
N CYS A 50 -43.36 1.44 18.24
CA CYS A 50 -43.05 0.08 18.66
C CYS A 50 -42.67 0.08 20.15
N HIS A 51 -43.58 -0.42 20.99
CA HIS A 51 -43.35 -0.80 22.37
C HIS A 51 -42.63 -2.16 22.44
N LEU A 52 -41.65 -2.28 23.34
CA LEU A 52 -41.10 -3.55 23.82
C LEU A 52 -41.39 -3.67 25.33
N PRO A 53 -41.72 -4.86 25.85
CA PRO A 53 -42.23 -5.06 27.21
C PRO A 53 -41.12 -5.16 28.27
N PRO A 54 -41.42 -4.92 29.56
CA PRO A 54 -40.45 -5.05 30.64
C PRO A 54 -40.30 -6.50 31.13
N VAL A 55 -39.06 -6.90 31.46
CA VAL A 55 -38.72 -8.18 32.10
C VAL A 55 -38.80 -8.02 33.64
N PRO A 56 -39.33 -9.00 34.40
CA PRO A 56 -39.59 -8.82 35.83
C PRO A 56 -38.35 -9.00 36.71
N VAL A 57 -38.29 -8.18 37.77
CA VAL A 57 -37.38 -8.31 38.91
C VAL A 57 -37.94 -9.35 39.88
N VAL A 58 -37.19 -10.42 40.16
CA VAL A 58 -37.49 -11.35 41.25
C VAL A 58 -36.50 -11.13 42.39
N SER A 59 -37.06 -10.70 43.52
CA SER A 59 -36.42 -10.57 44.82
C SER A 59 -36.25 -11.93 45.52
N GLY A 60 -35.07 -12.21 46.03
CA GLY A 60 -34.81 -13.38 46.89
C GLY A 60 -33.76 -13.09 47.97
N LYS A 61 -34.20 -12.68 49.16
CA LYS A 61 -33.39 -12.67 50.39
C LYS A 61 -33.24 -14.10 50.93
N ARG A 62 -32.03 -14.53 51.30
CA ARG A 62 -31.71 -14.99 52.69
C ARG A 62 -30.29 -15.55 52.87
N ARG A 63 -29.65 -14.98 53.89
CA ARG A 63 -28.77 -15.55 54.94
C ARG A 63 -27.40 -16.14 54.58
N VAL A 64 -26.42 -15.29 54.85
CA VAL A 64 -25.08 -15.57 55.39
C VAL A 64 -25.14 -16.50 56.61
N LYS A 65 -24.25 -17.51 56.65
CA LYS A 65 -23.63 -17.99 57.89
C LYS A 65 -22.16 -17.56 57.89
N SER A 66 -21.83 -16.90 58.99
CA SER A 66 -20.55 -16.36 59.44
C SER A 66 -19.58 -17.44 59.89
N SER A 67 -18.28 -17.29 59.60
CA SER A 67 -17.23 -17.08 60.62
C SER A 67 -15.84 -17.13 59.97
N GLU A 68 -14.93 -16.28 60.46
CA GLU A 68 -13.48 -16.21 60.14
C GLU A 68 -13.16 -15.65 58.75
N THR A 69 -12.94 -14.34 58.58
CA THR A 69 -11.65 -13.72 58.95
C THR A 69 -11.76 -12.21 58.78
N ALA A 70 -12.19 -11.52 59.84
CA ALA A 70 -12.29 -10.06 59.92
C ALA A 70 -10.91 -9.37 60.10
N ARG A 71 -9.85 -9.84 59.42
CA ARG A 71 -8.49 -9.27 59.53
C ARG A 71 -7.85 -8.83 58.21
N THR A 72 -8.54 -8.96 57.08
CA THR A 72 -8.08 -8.54 55.75
C THR A 72 -8.74 -7.25 55.23
N SER A 73 -9.65 -6.63 55.99
CA SER A 73 -10.45 -5.50 55.52
C SER A 73 -9.76 -4.12 55.58
N SER A 74 -8.58 -3.99 56.20
CA SER A 74 -7.88 -2.70 56.32
C SER A 74 -6.91 -2.36 55.18
N PHE A 75 -6.62 -3.29 54.26
CA PHE A 75 -5.67 -3.07 53.16
C PHE A 75 -6.31 -2.87 51.78
N LEU A 76 -7.63 -3.05 51.66
CA LEU A 76 -8.36 -3.01 50.37
C LEU A 76 -9.15 -1.71 50.12
N GLN A 77 -8.98 -0.68 50.95
CA GLN A 77 -9.60 0.64 50.76
C GLN A 77 -8.73 1.62 49.93
N CYS A 78 -8.17 1.18 48.80
CA CYS A 78 -7.59 2.09 47.81
C CYS A 78 -8.40 2.03 46.52
N HIS A 79 -9.22 3.08 46.29
CA HIS A 79 -9.98 3.28 45.06
C HIS A 79 -9.04 3.40 43.84
N PRO A 80 -9.39 2.79 42.68
CA PRO A 80 -8.53 2.71 41.50
C PRO A 80 -8.58 3.97 40.63
N ARG A 81 -8.37 5.15 41.23
CA ARG A 81 -8.25 6.43 40.50
C ARG A 81 -6.92 7.15 40.74
N ASN A 82 -5.99 6.58 41.50
CA ASN A 82 -4.75 7.25 41.88
C ASN A 82 -3.54 6.31 41.75
N ASP A 83 -2.86 6.34 40.59
CA ASP A 83 -1.65 5.55 40.30
C ASP A 83 -0.53 5.81 41.35
N ALA A 84 -0.49 7.01 41.94
CA ALA A 84 0.49 7.39 42.96
C ALA A 84 0.28 6.69 44.33
N GLY A 85 -0.93 6.23 44.64
CA GLY A 85 -1.24 5.51 45.88
C GLY A 85 -0.85 4.03 45.80
N PHE A 86 -1.06 3.41 44.64
CA PHE A 86 -0.78 2.00 44.38
C PHE A 86 0.73 1.69 44.41
N CYS A 87 1.55 2.57 43.81
CA CYS A 87 3.01 2.45 43.83
C CYS A 87 3.63 2.57 45.25
N ARG A 88 2.94 3.20 46.21
CA ARG A 88 3.40 3.30 47.61
C ARG A 88 2.97 2.13 48.50
N ALA A 89 1.88 1.44 48.15
CA ALA A 89 1.31 0.34 48.94
C ALA A 89 1.95 -1.03 48.62
N LEU A 90 2.31 -1.27 47.35
CA LEU A 90 2.85 -2.54 46.89
C LEU A 90 4.14 -2.98 47.63
N PRO A 91 5.13 -2.09 47.88
CA PRO A 91 6.34 -2.46 48.63
C PRO A 91 6.06 -2.81 50.10
N LYS A 92 5.04 -2.19 50.71
CA LYS A 92 4.63 -2.48 52.11
C LYS A 92 3.92 -3.83 52.21
N TYR A 93 3.10 -4.18 51.22
CA TYR A 93 2.40 -5.46 51.14
C TYR A 93 3.37 -6.62 50.87
N VAL A 94 4.36 -6.42 49.99
CA VAL A 94 5.42 -7.41 49.74
C VAL A 94 6.30 -7.61 50.99
N ARG A 95 6.65 -6.54 51.73
CA ARG A 95 7.36 -6.67 53.02
C ARG A 95 6.55 -7.39 54.10
N PHE A 96 5.23 -7.21 54.13
CA PHE A 96 4.34 -7.91 55.05
C PHE A 96 4.33 -9.42 54.76
N LEU A 97 4.22 -9.80 53.48
CA LEU A 97 4.26 -11.20 53.06
C LEU A 97 5.62 -11.87 53.30
N LEU A 98 6.73 -11.12 53.19
CA LEU A 98 8.08 -11.64 53.45
C LEU A 98 8.41 -11.77 54.95
N LYS A 99 7.74 -11.03 55.84
CA LYS A 99 7.96 -11.13 57.30
C LYS A 99 7.28 -12.32 57.97
N GLU A 100 6.28 -12.94 57.33
CA GLU A 100 5.48 -14.04 57.88
C GLU A 100 5.92 -15.44 57.37
N GLY A 101 6.96 -15.51 56.53
CA GLY A 101 7.35 -16.73 55.81
C GLY A 101 8.62 -17.40 56.31
N GLY A 102 8.55 -18.18 57.39
CA GLY A 102 9.55 -19.20 57.69
C GLY A 102 9.31 -20.47 56.85
N GLY A 103 10.28 -20.88 56.04
CA GLY A 103 10.37 -22.20 55.39
C GLY A 103 9.89 -22.27 53.92
N GLY A 104 10.76 -22.81 53.06
CA GLY A 104 10.69 -22.77 51.59
C GLY A 104 9.49 -23.41 50.87
N ARG A 105 8.49 -23.97 51.57
CA ARG A 105 7.21 -24.38 50.95
C ARG A 105 6.17 -23.25 50.90
N LYS A 106 6.29 -22.21 51.74
CA LYS A 106 5.37 -21.05 51.71
C LYS A 106 5.72 -20.00 50.65
N GLU A 107 6.96 -20.02 50.14
CA GLU A 107 7.50 -19.04 49.20
C GLU A 107 6.87 -19.17 47.79
N ILE A 108 6.64 -20.40 47.33
CA ILE A 108 5.97 -20.71 46.06
C ILE A 108 4.49 -20.25 46.09
N GLU A 109 3.84 -20.34 47.25
CA GLU A 109 2.43 -19.94 47.38
C GLU A 109 2.27 -18.42 47.42
N ILE A 110 3.25 -17.71 48.00
CA ILE A 110 3.33 -16.24 47.94
C ILE A 110 3.62 -15.80 46.50
N GLN A 111 4.53 -16.47 45.78
CA GLN A 111 4.82 -16.19 44.37
C GLN A 111 3.59 -16.41 43.47
N LYS A 112 2.83 -17.49 43.69
CA LYS A 112 1.56 -17.74 42.97
C LYS A 112 0.52 -16.66 43.25
N LYS A 113 0.40 -16.20 44.51
CA LYS A 113 -0.54 -15.12 44.86
C LYS A 113 -0.14 -13.78 44.23
N ILE A 114 1.14 -13.46 44.15
CA ILE A 114 1.65 -12.26 43.46
C ILE A 114 1.40 -12.34 41.96
N TYR A 115 1.64 -13.50 41.33
CA TYR A 115 1.41 -13.71 39.91
C TYR A 115 -0.07 -13.58 39.53
N VAL A 116 -0.96 -14.22 40.30
CA VAL A 116 -2.42 -14.10 40.09
C VAL A 116 -2.90 -12.65 40.25
N PHE A 117 -2.34 -11.91 41.21
CA PHE A 117 -2.65 -10.50 41.41
C PHE A 117 -2.17 -9.61 40.25
N LEU A 118 -0.96 -9.87 39.72
CA LEU A 118 -0.44 -9.16 38.54
C LEU A 118 -1.27 -9.43 37.28
N CYS A 119 -1.68 -10.69 37.08
CA CYS A 119 -2.53 -11.08 35.96
C CYS A 119 -3.93 -10.45 36.06
N ALA A 120 -4.51 -10.36 37.26
CA ALA A 120 -5.77 -9.65 37.50
C ALA A 120 -5.63 -8.15 37.20
N TYR A 121 -4.56 -7.50 37.68
CA TYR A 121 -4.28 -6.09 37.41
C TYR A 121 -4.11 -5.79 35.90
N LEU A 122 -3.41 -6.65 35.17
CA LEU A 122 -3.24 -6.51 33.72
C LEU A 122 -4.56 -6.74 32.96
N ARG A 123 -5.39 -7.69 33.37
CA ARG A 123 -6.75 -7.89 32.81
C ARG A 123 -7.66 -6.70 33.06
N GLU A 124 -7.63 -6.12 34.26
CA GLU A 124 -8.42 -4.92 34.59
C GLU A 124 -7.95 -3.71 33.76
N ARG A 125 -6.64 -3.54 33.50
CA ARG A 125 -6.13 -2.44 32.64
C ARG A 125 -6.55 -2.59 31.17
N VAL A 126 -6.58 -3.81 30.64
CA VAL A 126 -7.10 -4.08 29.29
C VAL A 126 -8.62 -3.82 29.26
N ARG A 127 -9.34 -4.17 30.33
CA ARG A 127 -10.78 -3.92 30.46
C ARG A 127 -11.11 -2.43 30.60
N VAL A 128 -10.35 -1.65 31.37
CA VAL A 128 -10.56 -0.20 31.54
C VAL A 128 -10.24 0.58 30.27
N ARG A 129 -9.29 0.13 29.44
CA ARG A 129 -9.11 0.65 28.07
C ARG A 129 -10.27 0.33 27.11
N GLY A 130 -11.01 -0.74 27.38
CA GLY A 130 -12.23 -1.10 26.64
C GLY A 130 -13.53 -0.51 27.20
N SER A 131 -13.52 0.08 28.41
CA SER A 131 -14.74 0.47 29.14
C SER A 131 -14.88 1.99 29.41
N GLN A 132 -13.87 2.82 29.13
CA GLN A 132 -13.96 4.28 29.28
C GLN A 132 -14.52 4.99 28.03
N ALA A 133 -15.53 4.40 27.40
CA ALA A 133 -16.32 5.04 26.35
C ALA A 133 -17.83 4.92 26.66
N SER A 134 -18.29 5.46 27.79
CA SER A 134 -19.66 5.98 27.98
C SER A 134 -19.89 6.57 29.39
N GLU A 135 -20.71 7.64 29.46
CA GLU A 135 -21.26 8.38 30.63
C GLU A 135 -20.43 9.61 31.15
N ARG A 136 -20.52 10.82 30.53
CA ARG A 136 -21.41 12.02 30.76
C ARG A 136 -21.02 12.88 32.00
N SER A 137 -20.83 14.23 32.02
CA SER A 137 -21.39 15.45 31.33
C SER A 137 -20.57 16.74 31.67
N PRO A 138 -20.91 18.00 31.30
CA PRO A 138 -21.37 18.61 30.03
C PRO A 138 -20.51 19.81 29.52
N ALA A 139 -20.73 20.20 28.25
CA ALA A 139 -20.48 21.52 27.61
C ALA A 139 -19.03 22.03 27.34
N SER A 140 -18.49 21.78 26.13
CA SER A 140 -18.12 22.81 25.12
C SER A 140 -17.29 22.19 23.97
N SER A 141 -17.58 22.58 22.73
CA SER A 141 -16.89 22.29 21.45
C SER A 141 -16.60 20.80 21.12
N ARG A 142 -17.40 20.24 20.21
CA ARG A 142 -17.24 18.89 19.65
C ARG A 142 -15.92 18.73 18.89
N SER A 143 -14.94 18.02 19.45
CA SER A 143 -13.90 17.32 18.69
C SER A 143 -14.34 15.87 18.46
N MET A 144 -14.34 15.43 17.19
CA MET A 144 -14.68 14.04 16.84
C MET A 144 -13.54 13.10 17.25
N PRO A 145 -13.82 11.90 17.78
CA PRO A 145 -12.77 10.93 18.06
C PRO A 145 -12.14 10.45 16.76
N PHE A 146 -10.80 10.49 16.71
CA PHE A 146 -9.95 10.01 15.62
C PHE A 146 -10.32 8.57 15.23
N ARG A 147 -11.10 8.42 14.16
CA ARG A 147 -11.13 7.17 13.40
C ARG A 147 -9.80 7.11 12.66
N LYS A 148 -9.06 6.00 12.78
CA LYS A 148 -8.01 5.66 11.81
C LYS A 148 -8.59 5.89 10.43
N ALA A 149 -8.02 6.81 9.66
CA ALA A 149 -8.48 7.11 8.31
C ALA A 149 -8.33 5.84 7.47
N CYS A 150 -9.44 5.13 7.26
CA CYS A 150 -9.49 4.07 6.26
C CYS A 150 -9.51 4.78 4.91
N GLY A 151 -8.63 4.39 3.98
CA GLY A 151 -8.60 4.94 2.62
C GLY A 151 -9.96 4.79 1.92
N PRO A 152 -10.15 5.44 0.76
CA PRO A 152 -11.42 5.37 0.04
C PRO A 152 -11.81 3.91 -0.24
N GLN A 153 -12.96 3.47 0.30
CA GLN A 153 -13.53 2.15 0.02
C GLN A 153 -14.11 2.15 -1.40
N LEU A 154 -13.25 1.93 -2.39
CA LEU A 154 -13.64 1.87 -3.82
C LEU A 154 -14.15 0.48 -4.24
N ALA A 155 -14.01 -0.55 -3.37
CA ALA A 155 -14.45 -1.92 -3.63
C ALA A 155 -15.55 -2.34 -2.63
N ASN A 156 -16.79 -2.50 -3.11
CA ASN A 156 -17.93 -2.96 -2.29
C ASN A 156 -17.85 -4.46 -1.94
N SER A 157 -17.07 -5.25 -2.69
CA SER A 157 -16.79 -6.66 -2.40
C SER A 157 -15.35 -6.97 -2.80
N PRO A 158 -14.60 -7.78 -2.03
CA PRO A 158 -13.24 -8.17 -2.39
C PRO A 158 -13.19 -8.85 -3.76
N THR A 159 -12.08 -8.65 -4.49
CA THR A 159 -11.89 -9.18 -5.84
C THR A 159 -10.74 -10.19 -5.89
N VAL A 160 -10.98 -11.34 -6.50
CA VAL A 160 -9.94 -12.30 -6.88
C VAL A 160 -9.58 -12.06 -8.35
N ILE A 161 -8.37 -11.56 -8.60
CA ILE A 161 -7.80 -11.46 -9.93
C ILE A 161 -7.18 -12.81 -10.29
N VAL A 162 -7.63 -13.44 -11.36
CA VAL A 162 -7.17 -14.77 -11.76
C VAL A 162 -6.33 -14.67 -13.02
N MET A 163 -5.03 -14.96 -12.89
CA MET A 163 -4.14 -14.99 -14.04
C MET A 163 -4.39 -16.24 -14.88
N VAL A 164 -4.39 -16.10 -16.21
CA VAL A 164 -4.58 -17.21 -17.17
C VAL A 164 -3.49 -17.15 -18.24
N GLY A 165 -2.99 -18.30 -18.66
CA GLY A 165 -2.12 -18.44 -19.83
C GLY A 165 -0.95 -19.39 -19.62
N LEU A 166 -0.28 -19.72 -20.72
CA LEU A 166 0.85 -20.64 -20.74
C LEU A 166 2.06 -20.13 -19.93
N PRO A 167 2.99 -21.01 -19.52
CA PRO A 167 4.25 -20.58 -18.91
C PRO A 167 5.04 -19.59 -19.79
N ALA A 168 5.88 -18.75 -19.17
CA ALA A 168 6.67 -17.69 -19.83
C ALA A 168 5.87 -16.64 -20.65
N ARG A 169 4.59 -16.42 -20.30
CA ARG A 169 3.74 -15.37 -20.87
C ARG A 169 3.60 -14.15 -19.96
N GLY A 170 4.63 -13.79 -19.19
CA GLY A 170 4.59 -12.57 -18.37
C GLY A 170 3.57 -12.50 -17.22
N LYS A 171 2.84 -13.58 -16.88
CA LYS A 171 1.83 -13.57 -15.80
C LYS A 171 2.36 -13.03 -14.48
N THR A 172 3.43 -13.61 -13.94
CA THR A 172 4.03 -13.17 -12.67
C THR A 172 4.55 -11.73 -12.75
N TYR A 173 5.03 -11.28 -13.92
CA TYR A 173 5.41 -9.89 -14.13
C TYR A 173 4.19 -8.97 -13.95
N ILE A 174 3.10 -9.26 -14.68
CA ILE A 174 1.84 -8.51 -14.56
C ILE A 174 1.31 -8.55 -13.12
N SER A 175 1.29 -9.72 -12.49
CA SER A 175 0.78 -9.88 -11.11
C SER A 175 1.52 -9.01 -10.11
N LYS A 176 2.86 -9.00 -10.15
CA LYS A 176 3.66 -8.19 -9.22
C LYS A 176 3.51 -6.70 -9.52
N LYS A 177 3.59 -6.30 -10.79
CA LYS A 177 3.50 -4.89 -11.20
C LYS A 177 2.12 -4.30 -10.86
N LEU A 178 1.06 -5.05 -11.15
CA LEU A 178 -0.31 -4.68 -10.82
C LEU A 178 -0.52 -4.58 -9.31
N THR A 179 -0.02 -5.54 -8.55
CA THR A 179 -0.10 -5.52 -7.08
C THR A 179 0.61 -4.30 -6.50
N ARG A 180 1.81 -3.98 -7.01
CA ARG A 180 2.57 -2.79 -6.62
C ARG A 180 1.79 -1.50 -6.89
N TYR A 181 1.21 -1.37 -8.09
CA TYR A 181 0.36 -0.23 -8.43
C TYR A 181 -0.85 -0.11 -7.50
N LEU A 182 -1.60 -1.20 -7.31
CA LEU A 182 -2.80 -1.21 -6.47
C LEU A 182 -2.47 -0.87 -5.01
N ASN A 183 -1.39 -1.42 -4.45
CA ASN A 183 -0.95 -1.05 -3.11
C ASN A 183 -0.52 0.42 -3.02
N TRP A 184 0.20 0.92 -4.03
CA TRP A 184 0.66 2.31 -4.05
C TRP A 184 -0.50 3.31 -4.06
N ILE A 185 -1.57 3.06 -4.83
CA ILE A 185 -2.78 3.90 -4.82
C ILE A 185 -3.66 3.71 -3.56
N GLY A 186 -3.28 2.82 -2.65
CA GLY A 186 -3.96 2.58 -1.37
C GLY A 186 -5.00 1.45 -1.37
N VAL A 187 -4.96 0.52 -2.34
CA VAL A 187 -5.83 -0.66 -2.39
C VAL A 187 -5.04 -1.91 -1.94
N PRO A 188 -5.28 -2.44 -0.72
CA PRO A 188 -4.56 -3.58 -0.18
C PRO A 188 -4.66 -4.80 -1.09
N THR A 189 -3.52 -5.19 -1.67
CA THR A 189 -3.41 -6.24 -2.67
C THR A 189 -2.26 -7.20 -2.36
N LYS A 190 -2.49 -8.51 -2.53
CA LYS A 190 -1.47 -9.55 -2.33
C LYS A 190 -1.47 -10.57 -3.48
N VAL A 191 -0.29 -11.02 -3.89
CA VAL A 191 -0.11 -12.09 -4.88
C VAL A 191 -0.02 -13.44 -4.18
N PHE A 192 -0.71 -14.43 -4.73
CA PHE A 192 -0.66 -15.84 -4.32
C PHE A 192 -0.14 -16.65 -5.50
N ASN A 193 1.17 -16.93 -5.50
CA ASN A 193 1.83 -17.66 -6.59
C ASN A 193 1.79 -19.17 -6.33
N VAL A 194 0.94 -19.91 -7.04
CA VAL A 194 0.78 -21.37 -6.85
C VAL A 194 2.09 -22.14 -7.11
N GLY A 195 3.01 -21.56 -7.88
CA GLY A 195 4.35 -22.11 -8.08
C GLY A 195 5.20 -22.15 -6.81
N GLU A 196 5.02 -21.20 -5.88
CA GLU A 196 5.67 -21.17 -4.56
C GLU A 196 5.13 -22.28 -3.66
N TYR A 197 3.80 -22.38 -3.53
CA TYR A 197 3.15 -23.49 -2.81
C TYR A 197 3.59 -24.86 -3.32
N ARG A 198 3.72 -25.01 -4.65
CA ARG A 198 4.22 -26.27 -5.24
C ARG A 198 5.67 -26.55 -4.86
N ARG A 199 6.56 -25.55 -4.87
CA ARG A 199 7.97 -25.74 -4.49
C ARG A 199 8.13 -26.07 -3.00
N GLU A 200 7.25 -25.56 -2.16
CA GLU A 200 7.25 -25.92 -0.74
C GLU A 200 6.74 -27.35 -0.52
N ALA A 201 5.68 -27.75 -1.24
CA ALA A 201 5.14 -29.10 -1.18
C ALA A 201 6.07 -30.17 -1.82
N VAL A 202 6.78 -29.80 -2.88
CA VAL A 202 7.67 -30.68 -3.65
C VAL A 202 9.08 -30.12 -3.59
N LYS A 203 9.85 -30.60 -2.59
CA LYS A 203 11.16 -30.04 -2.23
C LYS A 203 12.18 -30.03 -3.37
N HIS A 204 12.12 -30.98 -4.32
CA HIS A 204 13.04 -31.06 -5.45
C HIS A 204 12.26 -31.15 -6.77
N TYR A 205 12.55 -30.25 -7.69
CA TYR A 205 12.06 -30.31 -9.07
C TYR A 205 13.02 -31.18 -9.89
N SER A 206 12.50 -32.21 -10.56
CA SER A 206 13.29 -33.09 -11.42
C SER A 206 13.21 -32.68 -12.89
N SER A 207 12.00 -32.71 -13.47
CA SER A 207 11.79 -32.47 -14.89
C SER A 207 10.35 -32.03 -15.21
N TYR A 208 10.14 -31.69 -16.47
CA TYR A 208 8.83 -31.40 -17.06
C TYR A 208 7.81 -32.54 -16.90
N ASP A 209 8.24 -33.77 -16.58
CA ASP A 209 7.35 -34.92 -16.38
C ASP A 209 6.33 -34.70 -15.25
N PHE A 210 6.69 -33.89 -14.26
CA PHE A 210 5.77 -33.45 -13.20
C PHE A 210 4.57 -32.64 -13.76
N PHE A 211 4.72 -32.01 -14.92
CA PHE A 211 3.70 -31.15 -15.51
C PHE A 211 2.82 -31.84 -16.54
N ARG A 212 3.14 -33.08 -16.91
CA ARG A 212 2.35 -33.83 -17.90
C ARG A 212 0.88 -33.98 -17.45
N PRO A 213 -0.06 -34.00 -18.41
CA PRO A 213 -1.49 -34.14 -18.09
C PRO A 213 -1.87 -35.56 -17.65
N ASP A 214 -1.12 -36.58 -18.06
CA ASP A 214 -1.31 -37.99 -17.71
C ASP A 214 -0.68 -38.38 -16.36
N ASN A 215 0.06 -37.47 -15.73
CA ASN A 215 0.64 -37.70 -14.40
C ASN A 215 -0.40 -37.38 -13.30
N GLU A 216 -1.20 -38.38 -12.94
CA GLU A 216 -2.29 -38.25 -11.96
C GLU A 216 -1.80 -37.79 -10.57
N GLU A 217 -0.69 -38.35 -10.09
CA GLU A 217 -0.10 -38.01 -8.79
C GLU A 217 0.32 -36.53 -8.76
N ALA A 218 1.03 -36.06 -9.80
CA ALA A 218 1.43 -34.66 -9.89
C ALA A 218 0.25 -33.71 -10.12
N MET A 219 -0.79 -34.15 -10.85
CA MET A 219 -2.04 -33.41 -11.00
C MET A 219 -2.73 -33.23 -9.64
N LYS A 220 -2.78 -34.27 -8.81
CA LYS A 220 -3.34 -34.23 -7.45
C LYS A 220 -2.57 -33.26 -6.55
N VAL A 221 -1.23 -33.32 -6.57
CA VAL A 221 -0.38 -32.39 -5.81
C VAL A 221 -0.60 -30.95 -6.28
N ARG A 222 -0.60 -30.68 -7.59
CA ARG A 222 -0.86 -29.34 -8.15
C ARG A 222 -2.25 -28.81 -7.78
N ARG A 223 -3.25 -29.68 -7.74
CA ARG A 223 -4.61 -29.33 -7.29
C ARG A 223 -4.64 -28.98 -5.81
N GLN A 224 -3.97 -29.76 -4.96
CA GLN A 224 -3.86 -29.47 -3.53
C GLN A 224 -3.14 -28.15 -3.26
N CYS A 225 -2.06 -27.84 -4.00
CA CYS A 225 -1.37 -26.56 -3.90
C CYS A 225 -2.27 -25.37 -4.27
N ALA A 226 -3.07 -25.51 -5.34
CA ALA A 226 -4.04 -24.48 -5.72
C ALA A 226 -5.12 -24.29 -4.65
N MET A 227 -5.61 -25.36 -4.03
CA MET A 227 -6.56 -25.28 -2.92
C MET A 227 -5.96 -24.66 -1.66
N ALA A 228 -4.69 -24.94 -1.35
CA ALA A 228 -3.98 -24.29 -0.25
C ALA A 228 -3.87 -22.78 -0.47
N ALA A 229 -3.44 -22.36 -1.66
CA ALA A 229 -3.40 -20.95 -2.03
C ALA A 229 -4.78 -20.28 -1.96
N LEU A 230 -5.86 -20.94 -2.38
CA LEU A 230 -7.23 -20.40 -2.24
C LEU A 230 -7.68 -20.26 -0.78
N ARG A 231 -7.25 -21.14 0.13
CA ARG A 231 -7.52 -20.97 1.56
C ARG A 231 -6.84 -19.71 2.10
N ASP A 232 -5.60 -19.45 1.69
CA ASP A 232 -4.88 -18.24 2.10
C ASP A 232 -5.47 -16.97 1.45
N VAL A 233 -5.99 -17.07 0.21
CA VAL A 233 -6.78 -16.01 -0.43
C VAL A 233 -8.00 -15.66 0.42
N LYS A 234 -8.74 -16.69 0.89
CA LYS A 234 -9.90 -16.46 1.78
C LYS A 234 -9.46 -15.73 3.04
N LEU A 235 -8.47 -16.26 3.75
CA LEU A 235 -7.94 -15.67 4.99
C LEU A 235 -7.57 -14.19 4.78
N TYR A 236 -6.84 -13.89 3.71
CA TYR A 236 -6.41 -12.53 3.40
C TYR A 236 -7.59 -11.57 3.16
N LEU A 237 -8.58 -12.00 2.36
CA LEU A 237 -9.72 -11.16 2.00
C LEU A 237 -10.78 -11.03 3.10
N THR A 238 -10.85 -11.98 4.04
CA THR A 238 -11.85 -11.96 5.12
C THR A 238 -11.31 -11.54 6.48
N GLU A 239 -10.06 -11.86 6.80
CA GLU A 239 -9.49 -11.66 8.14
C GLU A 239 -8.34 -10.63 8.17
N GLU A 240 -7.57 -10.48 7.09
CA GLU A 240 -6.41 -9.56 7.03
C GLU A 240 -6.71 -8.20 6.39
N ALA A 241 -7.99 -7.85 6.23
CA ALA A 241 -8.45 -6.60 5.59
C ALA A 241 -7.93 -6.39 4.15
N GLY A 242 -7.59 -7.48 3.44
CA GLY A 242 -7.26 -7.45 2.02
C GLY A 242 -8.46 -7.10 1.15
N GLN A 243 -8.25 -6.34 0.07
CA GLN A 243 -9.31 -6.01 -0.89
C GLN A 243 -9.17 -6.78 -2.20
N ILE A 244 -7.94 -7.06 -2.64
CA ILE A 244 -7.67 -7.75 -3.90
C ILE A 244 -6.66 -8.88 -3.70
N ALA A 245 -7.00 -10.07 -4.15
CA ALA A 245 -6.07 -11.20 -4.21
C ALA A 245 -5.72 -11.52 -5.65
N VAL A 246 -4.44 -11.50 -6.00
CA VAL A 246 -3.97 -11.89 -7.34
C VAL A 246 -3.53 -13.35 -7.30
N PHE A 247 -4.34 -14.23 -7.88
CA PHE A 247 -4.07 -15.66 -7.98
C PHE A 247 -3.21 -15.97 -9.22
N ASP A 248 -1.88 -16.03 -9.03
CA ASP A 248 -0.89 -16.26 -10.09
C ASP A 248 -0.64 -17.76 -10.29
N ALA A 249 -1.29 -18.31 -11.32
CA ALA A 249 -1.10 -19.66 -11.83
C ALA A 249 -1.38 -19.72 -13.34
N THR A 250 -1.21 -20.88 -13.97
CA THR A 250 -1.53 -21.05 -15.40
C THR A 250 -3.03 -20.99 -15.67
N ASN A 251 -3.86 -21.64 -14.84
CA ASN A 251 -5.32 -21.67 -14.93
C ASN A 251 -5.85 -21.90 -16.36
N THR A 252 -5.14 -22.74 -17.11
CA THR A 252 -5.33 -22.96 -18.55
C THR A 252 -6.55 -23.81 -18.90
N THR A 253 -7.13 -24.54 -17.94
CA THR A 253 -8.31 -25.40 -18.17
C THR A 253 -9.60 -24.78 -17.64
N ARG A 254 -10.73 -25.03 -18.31
CA ARG A 254 -12.06 -24.61 -17.85
C ARG A 254 -12.42 -25.21 -16.49
N GLU A 255 -12.07 -26.47 -16.25
CA GLU A 255 -12.28 -27.14 -14.95
C GLU A 255 -11.63 -26.36 -13.81
N ARG A 256 -10.35 -25.94 -13.98
CA ARG A 256 -9.63 -25.17 -12.96
C ARG A 256 -10.30 -23.81 -12.71
N ARG A 257 -10.73 -23.12 -13.78
CA ARG A 257 -11.42 -21.82 -13.65
C ARG A 257 -12.79 -21.98 -12.99
N GLY A 258 -13.54 -23.04 -13.30
CA GLY A 258 -14.80 -23.39 -12.65
C GLY A 258 -14.64 -23.62 -11.14
N MET A 259 -13.57 -24.32 -10.73
CA MET A 259 -13.24 -24.48 -9.31
C MET A 259 -13.02 -23.13 -8.60
N ILE A 260 -12.29 -22.20 -9.24
CA ILE A 260 -12.02 -20.86 -8.68
C ILE A 260 -13.29 -20.01 -8.63
N LEU A 261 -14.14 -20.08 -9.66
CA LEU A 261 -15.43 -19.39 -9.72
C LEU A 261 -16.38 -19.88 -8.61
N ASN A 262 -16.45 -21.20 -8.38
CA ASN A 262 -17.26 -21.76 -7.30
C ASN A 262 -16.75 -21.29 -5.93
N PHE A 263 -15.43 -21.35 -5.70
CA PHE A 263 -14.81 -20.80 -4.49
C PHE A 263 -15.15 -19.32 -4.28
N ALA A 264 -15.06 -18.49 -5.32
CA ALA A 264 -15.37 -17.07 -5.21
C ALA A 264 -16.86 -16.84 -4.91
N LYS A 265 -17.75 -17.57 -5.58
CA LYS A 265 -19.20 -17.50 -5.36
C LYS A 265 -19.58 -17.88 -3.92
N GLU A 266 -19.01 -18.95 -3.39
CA GLU A 266 -19.26 -19.41 -2.01
C GLU A 266 -18.83 -18.38 -0.95
N ASN A 267 -17.82 -17.57 -1.24
CA ASN A 267 -17.29 -16.58 -0.31
C ASN A 267 -17.73 -15.14 -0.64
N GLY A 268 -18.58 -14.93 -1.65
CA GLY A 268 -19.06 -13.61 -2.07
C GLY A 268 -17.98 -12.70 -2.68
N PHE A 269 -16.93 -13.28 -3.26
CA PHE A 269 -15.88 -12.53 -3.94
C PHE A 269 -16.20 -12.30 -5.42
N LYS A 270 -15.81 -11.14 -5.94
CA LYS A 270 -15.80 -10.88 -7.38
C LYS A 270 -14.62 -11.60 -8.04
N VAL A 271 -14.73 -11.92 -9.32
CA VAL A 271 -13.65 -12.54 -10.09
C VAL A 271 -13.37 -11.71 -11.34
N PHE A 272 -12.10 -11.40 -11.57
CA PHE A 272 -11.65 -10.73 -12.79
C PHE A 272 -10.47 -11.50 -13.41
N PHE A 273 -10.64 -12.01 -14.62
CA PHE A 273 -9.58 -12.79 -15.28
C PHE A 273 -8.64 -11.90 -16.07
N ILE A 274 -7.34 -12.16 -15.96
CA ILE A 274 -6.31 -11.55 -16.82
C ILE A 274 -5.60 -12.68 -17.55
N GLU A 275 -5.92 -12.84 -18.83
CA GLU A 275 -5.25 -13.82 -19.69
C GLU A 275 -4.12 -13.16 -20.47
N SER A 276 -2.90 -13.69 -20.36
CA SER A 276 -1.79 -13.26 -21.21
C SER A 276 -1.53 -14.27 -22.32
N VAL A 277 -1.71 -13.82 -23.56
CA VAL A 277 -1.51 -14.60 -24.78
C VAL A 277 -0.36 -13.98 -25.55
N CYS A 278 0.67 -14.77 -25.84
CA CYS A 278 1.76 -14.35 -26.72
C CYS A 278 2.24 -15.56 -27.51
N ASN A 279 2.28 -15.42 -28.83
CA ASN A 279 2.71 -16.48 -29.74
C ASN A 279 4.09 -16.20 -30.36
N ASP A 280 4.68 -15.05 -30.07
CA ASP A 280 6.01 -14.67 -30.55
C ASP A 280 7.10 -15.51 -29.85
N PRO A 281 7.83 -16.39 -30.58
CA PRO A 281 8.84 -17.25 -29.98
C PRO A 281 10.01 -16.47 -29.38
N ASN A 282 10.35 -15.30 -29.93
CA ASN A 282 11.46 -14.48 -29.43
C ASN A 282 11.14 -13.92 -28.04
N VAL A 283 9.92 -13.38 -27.88
CA VAL A 283 9.44 -12.88 -26.59
C VAL A 283 9.43 -14.00 -25.55
N VAL A 284 8.98 -15.19 -25.94
CA VAL A 284 8.94 -16.36 -25.05
C VAL A 284 10.35 -16.76 -24.63
N ALA A 285 11.28 -16.86 -25.58
CA ALA A 285 12.68 -17.19 -25.30
C ALA A 285 13.31 -16.18 -24.32
N THR A 286 13.15 -14.88 -24.58
CA THR A 286 13.66 -13.82 -23.67
C THR A 286 13.06 -13.94 -22.27
N ASN A 287 11.74 -14.14 -22.16
CA ASN A 287 11.07 -14.32 -20.88
C ASN A 287 11.56 -15.56 -20.11
N VAL A 288 11.89 -16.65 -20.82
CA VAL A 288 12.46 -17.85 -20.18
C VAL A 288 13.87 -17.56 -19.69
N MET A 289 14.72 -16.96 -20.53
CA MET A 289 16.12 -16.65 -20.22
C MET A 289 16.24 -15.70 -19.02
N GLU A 290 15.53 -14.58 -19.03
CA GLU A 290 15.68 -13.54 -18.00
C GLU A 290 15.12 -13.96 -16.64
N VAL A 291 14.04 -14.75 -16.64
CA VAL A 291 13.18 -14.88 -15.45
C VAL A 291 13.06 -16.32 -14.96
N LYS A 292 13.10 -17.29 -15.87
CA LYS A 292 12.81 -18.69 -15.52
C LYS A 292 14.05 -19.53 -15.33
N LEU A 293 15.15 -19.21 -16.01
CA LEU A 293 16.43 -19.85 -15.72
C LEU A 293 17.00 -19.45 -14.36
N SER A 294 16.70 -18.24 -13.88
CA SER A 294 17.05 -17.77 -12.53
C SER A 294 16.08 -18.28 -11.44
N SER A 295 15.10 -19.11 -11.80
CA SER A 295 14.13 -19.70 -10.86
C SER A 295 14.79 -20.76 -9.96
N PRO A 296 14.35 -20.91 -8.70
CA PRO A 296 14.78 -22.03 -7.85
C PRO A 296 14.54 -23.42 -8.46
N ASP A 297 13.62 -23.54 -9.42
CA ASP A 297 13.35 -24.79 -10.13
C ASP A 297 14.57 -25.29 -10.95
N TYR A 298 15.47 -24.40 -11.39
CA TYR A 298 16.57 -24.74 -12.31
C TYR A 298 17.95 -24.43 -11.72
N ARG A 299 18.05 -24.32 -10.39
CA ARG A 299 19.27 -23.90 -9.69
C ARG A 299 20.49 -24.77 -10.02
N ASP A 300 20.27 -26.08 -10.19
CA ASP A 300 21.32 -27.08 -10.41
C ASP A 300 21.42 -27.50 -11.89
N CYS A 301 20.75 -26.79 -12.80
CA CYS A 301 20.73 -27.08 -14.23
C CYS A 301 21.54 -26.03 -15.00
N ASN A 302 22.22 -26.45 -16.08
CA ASN A 302 22.79 -25.50 -17.02
C ASN A 302 21.68 -24.80 -17.83
N SER A 303 21.98 -23.63 -18.41
CA SER A 303 20.99 -22.82 -19.14
C SER A 303 20.36 -23.54 -20.33
N THR A 304 21.11 -24.42 -21.01
CA THR A 304 20.65 -25.13 -22.20
C THR A 304 19.63 -26.21 -21.84
N ASP A 305 19.95 -27.07 -20.87
CA ASP A 305 19.09 -28.15 -20.40
C ASP A 305 17.83 -27.58 -19.73
N ALA A 306 17.99 -26.50 -18.95
CA ALA A 306 16.87 -25.80 -18.34
C ALA A 306 15.93 -25.17 -19.37
N MET A 307 16.46 -24.62 -20.47
CA MET A 307 15.64 -24.13 -21.58
C MET A 307 14.89 -25.28 -22.26
N GLU A 308 15.56 -26.39 -22.55
CA GLU A 308 14.93 -27.54 -23.18
C GLU A 308 13.80 -28.13 -22.32
N ASP A 309 14.06 -28.34 -21.03
CA ASP A 309 13.05 -28.77 -20.06
C ASP A 309 11.87 -27.80 -19.98
N PHE A 310 12.15 -26.49 -19.94
CA PHE A 310 11.10 -25.48 -19.86
C PHE A 310 10.22 -25.44 -21.11
N MET A 311 10.80 -25.65 -22.29
CA MET A 311 10.04 -25.75 -23.54
C MET A 311 9.14 -27.00 -23.55
N LYS A 312 9.66 -28.16 -23.11
CA LYS A 312 8.84 -29.37 -22.93
C LYS A 312 7.70 -29.15 -21.93
N ARG A 313 7.99 -28.45 -20.83
CA ARG A 313 6.98 -28.02 -19.84
C ARG A 313 5.89 -27.15 -20.46
N ILE A 314 6.21 -26.20 -21.35
CA ILE A 314 5.21 -25.40 -22.06
C ILE A 314 4.30 -26.31 -22.89
N ASN A 315 4.88 -27.26 -23.62
CA ASN A 315 4.14 -28.20 -24.47
C ASN A 315 3.13 -29.04 -23.66
N CYS A 316 3.48 -29.45 -22.43
CA CYS A 316 2.53 -30.15 -21.55
C CYS A 316 1.26 -29.32 -21.27
N TYR A 317 1.39 -28.01 -21.08
CA TYR A 317 0.23 -27.13 -20.87
C TYR A 317 -0.53 -26.84 -22.16
N GLN A 318 0.15 -26.78 -23.30
CA GLN A 318 -0.48 -26.48 -24.59
C GLN A 318 -1.51 -27.53 -24.99
N ALA A 319 -1.26 -28.81 -24.71
CA ALA A 319 -2.17 -29.91 -25.04
C ALA A 319 -3.56 -29.80 -24.35
N SER A 320 -3.64 -29.13 -23.21
CA SER A 320 -4.88 -28.99 -22.42
C SER A 320 -5.33 -27.53 -22.30
N TYR A 321 -4.69 -26.60 -23.01
CA TYR A 321 -5.00 -25.19 -22.91
C TYR A 321 -6.32 -24.87 -23.60
N GLN A 322 -7.27 -24.37 -22.81
CA GLN A 322 -8.56 -23.84 -23.26
C GLN A 322 -8.54 -22.33 -22.98
N PRO A 323 -8.16 -21.50 -23.96
CA PRO A 323 -8.19 -20.05 -23.81
C PRO A 323 -9.56 -19.55 -23.37
N LEU A 324 -9.62 -18.37 -22.76
CA LEU A 324 -10.91 -17.74 -22.47
C LEU A 324 -11.69 -17.49 -23.78
N ASP A 325 -12.99 -17.70 -23.78
CA ASP A 325 -13.83 -17.58 -24.97
C ASP A 325 -14.99 -16.61 -24.74
N PRO A 326 -14.76 -15.29 -24.89
CA PRO A 326 -15.75 -14.27 -24.58
C PRO A 326 -16.94 -14.24 -25.56
N ASP A 327 -16.82 -14.92 -26.70
CA ASP A 327 -17.90 -14.97 -27.70
C ASP A 327 -18.91 -16.09 -27.40
N ASP A 328 -18.49 -17.15 -26.70
CA ASP A 328 -19.34 -18.30 -26.34
C ASP A 328 -19.22 -18.65 -24.84
N TYR A 329 -18.34 -19.58 -24.47
CA TYR A 329 -18.34 -20.20 -23.12
C TYR A 329 -18.12 -19.22 -21.96
N ASP A 330 -17.26 -18.22 -22.13
CA ASP A 330 -16.86 -17.25 -21.10
C ASP A 330 -17.54 -15.87 -21.29
N ARG A 331 -18.64 -15.79 -22.07
CA ARG A 331 -19.35 -14.53 -22.42
C ARG A 331 -19.83 -13.72 -21.21
N GLU A 332 -20.17 -14.39 -20.12
CA GLU A 332 -20.65 -13.77 -18.88
C GLU A 332 -19.52 -13.40 -17.91
N LEU A 333 -18.27 -13.79 -18.21
CA LEU A 333 -17.13 -13.54 -17.32
C LEU A 333 -16.51 -12.16 -17.54
N SER A 334 -16.13 -11.52 -16.44
CA SER A 334 -15.35 -10.29 -16.44
C SER A 334 -13.88 -10.61 -16.66
N LEU A 335 -13.33 -10.16 -17.79
CA LEU A 335 -11.98 -10.52 -18.20
C LEU A 335 -11.30 -9.47 -19.06
N ILE A 336 -9.97 -9.56 -19.11
CA ILE A 336 -9.12 -8.92 -20.09
C ILE A 336 -8.14 -9.96 -20.66
N LYS A 337 -8.04 -10.02 -21.99
CA LYS A 337 -6.97 -10.71 -22.71
C LYS A 337 -5.93 -9.69 -23.13
N VAL A 338 -4.68 -9.87 -22.69
CA VAL A 338 -3.51 -9.11 -23.10
C VAL A 338 -2.78 -9.92 -24.17
N ILE A 339 -2.82 -9.45 -25.40
CA ILE A 339 -2.35 -10.18 -26.59
C ILE A 339 -1.06 -9.55 -27.10
N ASP A 340 -0.06 -10.41 -27.34
CA ASP A 340 1.26 -10.08 -27.86
C ASP A 340 1.92 -8.91 -27.11
N VAL A 341 2.01 -9.08 -25.78
CA VAL A 341 2.67 -8.12 -24.88
C VAL A 341 2.04 -6.72 -24.92
N GLY A 342 0.71 -6.66 -25.02
CA GLY A 342 -0.03 -5.41 -24.98
C GLY A 342 -0.22 -4.73 -26.33
N ARG A 343 0.09 -5.41 -27.45
CA ARG A 343 -0.26 -4.91 -28.80
C ARG A 343 -1.77 -4.83 -29.00
N ARG A 344 -2.52 -5.77 -28.43
CA ARG A 344 -3.98 -5.80 -28.51
C ARG A 344 -4.58 -6.26 -27.19
N PHE A 345 -5.76 -5.72 -26.90
CA PHE A 345 -6.55 -6.08 -25.74
C PHE A 345 -7.95 -6.51 -26.17
N LEU A 346 -8.51 -7.51 -25.49
CA LEU A 346 -9.93 -7.81 -25.52
C LEU A 346 -10.45 -7.70 -24.11
N VAL A 347 -11.42 -6.82 -23.87
CA VAL A 347 -12.01 -6.59 -22.55
C VAL A 347 -13.48 -7.00 -22.60
N ASN A 348 -13.94 -7.78 -21.63
CA ASN A 348 -15.33 -8.21 -21.52
C ASN A 348 -15.89 -7.92 -20.13
N ARG A 349 -17.13 -7.41 -20.07
CA ARG A 349 -17.95 -7.20 -18.86
C ARG A 349 -17.20 -6.61 -17.65
N VAL A 350 -16.62 -5.43 -17.78
CA VAL A 350 -16.07 -4.68 -16.63
C VAL A 350 -17.19 -4.32 -15.66
N GLN A 351 -17.08 -4.75 -14.40
CA GLN A 351 -18.18 -4.66 -13.41
C GLN A 351 -18.10 -3.41 -12.54
N ASP A 352 -16.90 -2.87 -12.31
CA ASP A 352 -16.69 -1.78 -11.39
C ASP A 352 -15.47 -0.93 -11.74
N HIS A 353 -15.28 0.12 -10.94
CA HIS A 353 -14.21 1.09 -11.13
C HIS A 353 -12.82 0.46 -10.97
N ILE A 354 -12.64 -0.51 -10.06
CA ILE A 354 -11.32 -1.11 -9.84
C ILE A 354 -10.91 -1.98 -11.04
N GLN A 355 -11.85 -2.75 -11.61
CA GLN A 355 -11.60 -3.48 -12.86
C GLN A 355 -11.29 -2.52 -14.02
N SER A 356 -12.02 -1.41 -14.15
CA SER A 356 -11.72 -0.38 -15.16
C SER A 356 -10.32 0.21 -15.00
N ARG A 357 -9.89 0.50 -13.76
CA ARG A 357 -8.53 0.98 -13.47
C ARG A 357 -7.46 -0.06 -13.77
N ILE A 358 -7.72 -1.34 -13.47
CA ILE A 358 -6.81 -2.44 -13.83
C ILE A 358 -6.64 -2.50 -15.34
N VAL A 359 -7.74 -2.43 -16.11
CA VAL A 359 -7.69 -2.41 -17.59
C VAL A 359 -6.87 -1.21 -18.07
N TYR A 360 -7.15 -0.01 -17.56
CA TYR A 360 -6.40 1.19 -17.90
C TYR A 360 -4.91 1.07 -17.60
N TYR A 361 -4.54 0.54 -16.43
CA TYR A 361 -3.15 0.30 -16.08
C TYR A 361 -2.46 -0.68 -17.05
N LEU A 362 -3.10 -1.81 -17.35
CA LEU A 362 -2.57 -2.83 -18.25
C LEU A 362 -2.36 -2.31 -19.69
N MET A 363 -3.17 -1.35 -20.13
CA MET A 363 -3.03 -0.69 -21.43
C MET A 363 -1.85 0.28 -21.52
N ASN A 364 -1.35 0.78 -20.37
CA ASN A 364 -0.26 1.76 -20.34
C ASN A 364 1.10 1.15 -20.00
N ILE A 365 1.16 -0.09 -19.50
CA ILE A 365 2.44 -0.74 -19.20
C ILE A 365 3.06 -1.37 -20.46
N HIS A 366 4.39 -1.34 -20.53
CA HIS A 366 5.16 -2.15 -21.49
C HIS A 366 6.36 -2.84 -20.85
N VAL A 367 6.95 -3.79 -21.58
CA VAL A 367 8.11 -4.59 -21.15
C VAL A 367 9.42 -4.18 -21.81
N GLN A 368 9.40 -3.22 -22.75
CA GLN A 368 10.62 -2.77 -23.40
C GLN A 368 11.64 -2.25 -22.37
N PRO A 369 12.93 -2.62 -22.51
CA PRO A 369 13.99 -2.09 -21.65
C PRO A 369 14.05 -0.57 -21.75
N ARG A 370 14.13 0.09 -20.59
CA ARG A 370 14.18 1.55 -20.49
C ARG A 370 14.84 2.00 -19.20
N THR A 371 15.18 3.29 -19.10
CA THR A 371 15.75 3.87 -17.89
C THR A 371 14.97 5.11 -17.46
N ILE A 372 14.62 5.16 -16.18
CA ILE A 372 13.98 6.33 -15.57
C ILE A 372 15.01 6.99 -14.65
N TYR A 373 15.22 8.29 -14.80
CA TYR A 373 16.10 9.08 -13.95
C TYR A 373 15.25 9.97 -13.05
N LEU A 374 15.46 9.89 -11.75
CA LEU A 374 14.82 10.77 -10.78
C LEU A 374 15.88 11.62 -10.10
N CYS A 375 15.68 12.94 -10.09
CA CYS A 375 16.45 13.84 -9.25
C CYS A 375 15.57 14.97 -8.72
N ARG A 376 16.06 15.64 -7.68
CA ARG A 376 15.46 16.90 -7.24
C ARG A 376 15.99 18.04 -8.09
N HIS A 377 15.30 19.19 -8.03
CA HIS A 377 15.89 20.46 -8.40
C HIS A 377 17.28 20.67 -7.73
N GLY A 378 18.13 21.49 -8.33
CA GLY A 378 19.33 21.98 -7.66
C GLY A 378 18.99 22.71 -6.36
N GLU A 379 19.93 22.77 -5.40
CA GLU A 379 19.73 23.46 -4.12
C GLU A 379 19.11 24.85 -4.32
N SER A 380 18.04 25.16 -3.59
CA SER A 380 17.34 26.45 -3.65
C SER A 380 17.70 27.38 -2.49
N GLU A 381 17.35 28.67 -2.62
CA GLU A 381 17.51 29.65 -1.54
C GLU A 381 16.73 29.25 -0.27
N PHE A 382 15.56 28.63 -0.40
CA PHE A 382 14.81 28.13 0.75
C PHE A 382 15.46 26.90 1.39
N ASN A 383 16.14 26.05 0.61
CA ASN A 383 16.91 24.96 1.22
C ASN A 383 18.02 25.50 2.13
N LEU A 384 18.77 26.51 1.68
CA LEU A 384 19.81 27.16 2.50
C LEU A 384 19.26 27.74 3.81
N LYS A 385 18.03 28.27 3.77
CA LYS A 385 17.34 28.85 4.94
C LYS A 385 16.58 27.82 5.78
N GLY A 386 16.55 26.54 5.37
CA GLY A 386 15.77 25.50 6.03
C GLY A 386 14.25 25.69 5.95
N ARG A 387 13.76 26.48 4.99
CA ARG A 387 12.33 26.77 4.77
C ARG A 387 11.70 25.71 3.84
N ILE A 388 10.48 25.28 4.14
CA ILE A 388 9.71 24.32 3.33
C ILE A 388 8.81 25.06 2.32
N GLY A 389 8.37 24.37 1.26
CA GLY A 389 7.43 24.93 0.29
C GLY A 389 8.01 26.08 -0.56
N GLY A 390 7.15 27.04 -0.89
CA GLY A 390 7.43 28.27 -1.64
C GLY A 390 7.87 28.05 -3.09
N ASP A 391 8.26 29.15 -3.74
CA ASP A 391 8.74 29.16 -5.14
C ASP A 391 10.10 29.85 -5.32
N SER A 392 11.00 29.67 -4.34
CA SER A 392 12.36 30.22 -4.41
C SER A 392 13.16 29.64 -5.59
N GLY A 393 14.04 30.45 -6.19
CA GLY A 393 14.97 30.02 -7.23
C GLY A 393 16.18 29.23 -6.72
N LEU A 394 17.04 28.81 -7.66
CA LEU A 394 18.29 28.09 -7.37
C LEU A 394 19.33 28.96 -6.66
N SER A 395 20.04 28.35 -5.71
CA SER A 395 21.27 28.89 -5.13
C SER A 395 22.42 28.82 -6.13
N ASN A 396 23.56 29.42 -5.78
CA ASN A 396 24.78 29.30 -6.59
C ASN A 396 25.24 27.84 -6.73
N ARG A 397 25.07 26.99 -5.70
CA ARG A 397 25.37 25.56 -5.79
C ARG A 397 24.32 24.81 -6.61
N GLY A 398 23.04 25.18 -6.51
CA GLY A 398 21.98 24.63 -7.35
C GLY A 398 22.22 24.87 -8.85
N LYS A 399 22.70 26.06 -9.22
CA LYS A 399 23.10 26.37 -10.61
C LYS A 399 24.28 25.50 -11.08
N LYS A 400 25.29 25.28 -10.23
CA LYS A 400 26.41 24.37 -10.53
C LYS A 400 25.94 22.93 -10.73
N PHE A 401 24.99 22.47 -9.91
CA PHE A 401 24.38 21.16 -10.10
C PHE A 401 23.64 21.05 -11.43
N ALA A 402 22.88 22.07 -11.85
CA ALA A 402 22.18 22.05 -13.12
C ALA A 402 23.13 21.89 -14.32
N VAL A 403 24.29 22.57 -14.28
CA VAL A 403 25.35 22.40 -15.29
C VAL A 403 25.97 21.00 -15.24
N ALA A 404 26.25 20.47 -14.04
CA ALA A 404 26.78 19.12 -13.87
C ALA A 404 25.78 18.04 -14.34
N LEU A 405 24.48 18.28 -14.15
CA LEU A 405 23.40 17.41 -14.62
C LEU A 405 23.34 17.39 -16.15
N ASN A 406 23.57 18.52 -16.83
CA ASN A 406 23.68 18.55 -18.29
C ASN A 406 24.82 17.67 -18.79
N LYS A 407 26.02 17.84 -18.21
CA LYS A 407 27.17 17.00 -18.56
C LYS A 407 26.88 15.52 -18.33
N PHE A 408 26.24 15.17 -17.21
CA PHE A 408 25.84 13.80 -16.92
C PHE A 408 24.87 13.25 -17.99
N VAL A 409 23.85 14.02 -18.38
CA VAL A 409 22.86 13.61 -19.38
C VAL A 409 23.52 13.40 -20.75
N GLU A 410 24.42 14.30 -21.17
CA GLU A 410 25.21 14.16 -22.40
C GLU A 410 26.06 12.87 -22.39
N GLU A 411 26.72 12.57 -21.26
CA GLU A 411 27.54 11.36 -21.08
C GLU A 411 26.71 10.06 -21.11
N GLN A 412 25.43 10.09 -20.71
CA GLN A 412 24.57 8.91 -20.81
C GLN A 412 24.19 8.57 -22.27
N ASN A 413 24.30 9.53 -23.20
CA ASN A 413 24.02 9.36 -24.64
C ASN A 413 22.67 8.66 -24.92
N LEU A 414 21.61 9.12 -24.25
CA LEU A 414 20.29 8.51 -24.32
C LEU A 414 19.53 8.97 -25.56
N LYS A 415 18.93 8.03 -26.27
CA LYS A 415 17.99 8.33 -27.35
C LYS A 415 16.65 8.77 -26.78
N ASP A 416 16.06 9.79 -27.38
CA ASP A 416 14.69 10.26 -27.14
C ASP A 416 14.37 10.51 -25.66
N LEU A 417 15.33 11.06 -24.90
CA LEU A 417 15.14 11.40 -23.49
C LEU A 417 14.06 12.47 -23.34
N LYS A 418 12.99 12.15 -22.61
CA LYS A 418 12.00 13.14 -22.17
C LYS A 418 12.38 13.74 -20.82
N ILE A 419 12.20 15.05 -20.67
CA ILE A 419 12.49 15.75 -19.42
C ILE A 419 11.19 16.33 -18.87
N TRP A 420 10.88 15.98 -17.62
CA TRP A 420 9.71 16.49 -16.91
C TRP A 420 10.11 17.29 -15.69
N THR A 421 9.38 18.37 -15.47
CA THR A 421 9.58 19.29 -14.36
C THR A 421 8.26 19.58 -13.66
N SER A 422 8.34 20.10 -12.43
CA SER A 422 7.19 20.79 -11.84
C SER A 422 7.01 22.19 -12.46
N GLN A 423 5.94 22.89 -12.09
CA GLN A 423 5.75 24.30 -12.45
C GLN A 423 6.51 25.28 -11.54
N LEU A 424 7.24 24.77 -10.54
CA LEU A 424 8.00 25.61 -9.61
C LEU A 424 9.37 25.98 -10.19
N LYS A 425 9.76 27.24 -9.99
CA LYS A 425 10.93 27.91 -10.58
C LYS A 425 12.20 27.09 -10.48
N ARG A 426 12.47 26.48 -9.33
CA ARG A 426 13.68 25.68 -9.06
C ARG A 426 13.83 24.45 -9.97
N THR A 427 12.74 23.75 -10.32
CA THR A 427 12.84 22.61 -11.25
C THR A 427 13.02 23.09 -12.68
N ILE A 428 12.33 24.17 -13.05
CA ILE A 428 12.41 24.81 -14.37
C ILE A 428 13.84 25.31 -14.63
N GLN A 429 14.42 26.09 -13.71
CA GLN A 429 15.79 26.58 -13.82
C GLN A 429 16.83 25.46 -13.90
N THR A 430 16.57 24.32 -13.26
CA THR A 430 17.45 23.15 -13.37
C THR A 430 17.37 22.54 -14.77
N ALA A 431 16.17 22.46 -15.36
CA ALA A 431 15.97 21.93 -16.71
C ALA A 431 16.46 22.88 -17.81
N GLU A 432 16.34 24.20 -17.62
CA GLU A 432 16.84 25.20 -18.57
C GLU A 432 18.34 25.04 -18.84
N ALA A 433 19.12 24.61 -17.85
CA ALA A 433 20.56 24.36 -18.02
C ALA A 433 20.87 23.14 -18.92
N LEU A 434 19.89 22.26 -19.16
CA LEU A 434 20.04 21.08 -20.02
C LEU A 434 19.98 21.44 -21.52
N GLN A 435 19.46 22.61 -21.87
CA GLN A 435 19.28 23.04 -23.27
C GLN A 435 18.48 22.04 -24.13
N LEU A 436 17.62 21.26 -23.48
CA LEU A 436 16.75 20.26 -24.08
C LEU A 436 15.28 20.63 -23.82
N PRO A 437 14.34 20.23 -24.70
CA PRO A 437 12.92 20.46 -24.47
C PRO A 437 12.46 19.70 -23.22
N TYR A 438 11.64 20.38 -22.41
CA TYR A 438 11.07 19.81 -21.19
C TYR A 438 9.58 20.15 -21.07
N GLU A 439 8.84 19.30 -20.36
CA GLU A 439 7.43 19.46 -20.09
C GLU A 439 7.21 19.82 -18.61
N GLN A 440 6.31 20.77 -18.35
CA GLN A 440 5.96 21.20 -17.00
C GLN A 440 4.64 20.56 -16.55
N TRP A 441 4.69 19.84 -15.44
CA TRP A 441 3.55 19.12 -14.88
C TRP A 441 3.20 19.72 -13.52
N LYS A 442 2.01 20.33 -13.40
CA LYS A 442 1.53 20.84 -12.09
C LYS A 442 1.45 19.71 -11.04
N ALA A 443 1.13 18.49 -11.48
CA ALA A 443 1.12 17.29 -10.65
C ALA A 443 2.49 16.95 -10.04
N LEU A 444 3.60 17.50 -10.56
CA LEU A 444 4.94 17.35 -10.00
C LEU A 444 5.33 18.46 -9.01
N ASN A 445 4.45 19.42 -8.70
CA ASN A 445 4.73 20.43 -7.65
C ASN A 445 4.94 19.74 -6.29
N GLU A 446 5.77 20.34 -5.45
CA GLU A 446 6.04 19.82 -4.09
C GLU A 446 4.74 19.68 -3.29
N ILE A 447 4.78 18.87 -2.23
CA ILE A 447 3.67 18.78 -1.27
C ILE A 447 3.32 20.16 -0.74
N ASP A 448 2.04 20.51 -0.78
CA ASP A 448 1.52 21.77 -0.24
C ASP A 448 1.50 21.72 1.28
N ALA A 449 2.30 22.56 1.94
CA ALA A 449 2.34 22.67 3.40
C ALA A 449 1.24 23.59 3.96
N GLY A 450 0.36 24.13 3.13
CA GLY A 450 -0.76 24.97 3.50
C GLY A 450 -0.34 26.18 4.32
N VAL A 451 -0.88 26.32 5.54
CA VAL A 451 -0.50 27.41 6.45
C VAL A 451 0.97 27.38 6.88
N CYS A 452 1.66 26.26 6.70
CA CYS A 452 3.07 26.08 7.03
C CYS A 452 4.02 26.34 5.85
N GLU A 453 3.52 26.82 4.71
CA GLU A 453 4.34 27.22 3.57
C GLU A 453 5.36 28.30 3.97
N GLU A 454 6.56 28.21 3.38
CA GLU A 454 7.70 29.12 3.60
C GLU A 454 8.27 29.13 5.03
N MET A 455 7.77 28.31 5.96
CA MET A 455 8.29 28.23 7.33
C MET A 455 9.46 27.25 7.46
N THR A 456 10.30 27.44 8.47
CA THR A 456 11.25 26.42 8.93
C THR A 456 10.57 25.40 9.83
N TYR A 457 11.14 24.20 9.98
CA TYR A 457 10.59 23.20 10.92
C TYR A 457 10.59 23.70 12.38
N GLU A 458 11.54 24.56 12.76
CA GLU A 458 11.58 25.16 14.10
C GLU A 458 10.45 26.18 14.29
N GLU A 459 10.21 27.06 13.30
CA GLU A 459 9.06 27.98 13.31
C GLU A 459 7.73 27.20 13.39
N ILE A 460 7.59 26.09 12.65
CA ILE A 460 6.38 25.24 12.72
C ILE A 460 6.24 24.62 14.12
N ARG A 461 7.33 24.15 14.73
CA ARG A 461 7.29 23.56 16.08
C ARG A 461 6.88 24.58 17.14
N GLU A 462 7.29 25.84 16.99
CA GLU A 462 6.97 26.93 17.91
C GLU A 462 5.55 27.46 17.72
N GLN A 463 5.14 27.68 16.47
CA GLN A 463 3.85 28.30 16.14
C GLN A 463 2.69 27.29 16.07
N HIS A 464 2.99 26.03 15.68
CA HIS A 464 2.02 24.95 15.50
C HIS A 464 2.51 23.63 16.15
N PRO A 465 2.74 23.62 17.49
CA PRO A 465 3.34 22.46 18.18
C PRO A 465 2.51 21.17 18.07
N GLU A 466 1.19 21.28 18.07
CA GLU A 466 0.29 20.13 17.93
C GLU A 466 0.40 19.50 16.52
N GLU A 467 0.38 20.32 15.48
CA GLU A 467 0.52 19.89 14.08
C GLU A 467 1.89 19.23 13.83
N PHE A 468 2.96 19.81 14.40
CA PHE A 468 4.30 19.22 14.34
C PHE A 468 4.33 17.81 14.94
N ALA A 469 3.71 17.64 16.12
CA ALA A 469 3.65 16.35 16.81
C ALA A 469 2.76 15.33 16.09
N LEU A 470 1.62 15.75 15.54
CA LEU A 470 0.72 14.89 14.76
C LEU A 470 1.40 14.37 13.49
N ARG A 471 2.13 15.24 12.79
CA ARG A 471 2.89 14.86 11.61
C ARG A 471 4.00 13.86 11.90
N ASP A 472 4.64 13.97 13.06
CA ASP A 472 5.68 13.02 13.48
C ASP A 472 5.12 11.64 13.83
N GLN A 473 3.90 11.60 14.37
CA GLN A 473 3.23 10.35 14.74
C GLN A 473 2.72 9.58 13.51
N ASP A 474 2.16 10.30 12.53
CA ASP A 474 1.55 9.68 11.35
C ASP A 474 1.81 10.48 10.06
N LYS A 475 3.08 10.52 9.66
CA LYS A 475 3.56 11.37 8.55
C LYS A 475 2.93 11.08 7.20
N TYR A 476 2.42 9.86 6.97
CA TYR A 476 1.80 9.50 5.69
C TYR A 476 0.37 10.07 5.59
N TYR A 477 -0.45 9.85 6.62
CA TYR A 477 -1.86 10.27 6.63
C TYR A 477 -2.07 11.70 7.14
N TYR A 478 -1.09 12.28 7.85
CA TYR A 478 -1.15 13.68 8.27
C TYR A 478 -1.29 14.60 7.06
N ARG A 479 -2.33 15.44 7.08
CA ARG A 479 -2.57 16.49 6.10
C ARG A 479 -2.31 17.84 6.76
N TYR A 480 -1.46 18.66 6.14
CA TYR A 480 -1.26 20.03 6.62
C TYR A 480 -2.58 20.83 6.60
N PRO A 481 -2.83 21.73 7.56
CA PRO A 481 -4.00 22.60 7.51
C PRO A 481 -4.00 23.44 6.23
N SER A 482 -5.09 23.33 5.45
CA SER A 482 -5.21 23.92 4.11
C SER A 482 -4.15 23.46 3.10
N GLY A 483 -3.53 22.30 3.32
CA GLY A 483 -2.52 21.71 2.44
C GLY A 483 -2.77 20.22 2.16
N GLU A 484 -1.68 19.50 1.90
CA GLU A 484 -1.69 18.11 1.45
C GLU A 484 -1.08 17.14 2.47
N SER A 485 -1.45 15.86 2.34
CA SER A 485 -0.79 14.70 2.93
C SER A 485 0.04 13.94 1.87
N TYR A 486 0.86 12.97 2.28
CA TYR A 486 1.48 12.04 1.31
C TYR A 486 0.43 11.20 0.58
N GLN A 487 -0.71 10.91 1.23
CA GLN A 487 -1.82 10.23 0.57
C GLN A 487 -2.42 11.06 -0.57
N ASP A 488 -2.60 12.38 -0.38
CA ASP A 488 -3.06 13.28 -1.44
C ASP A 488 -2.07 13.35 -2.59
N LEU A 489 -0.78 13.40 -2.24
CA LEU A 489 0.31 13.43 -3.21
C LEU A 489 0.32 12.17 -4.09
N VAL A 490 0.08 10.99 -3.52
CA VAL A 490 -0.07 9.73 -4.27
C VAL A 490 -1.22 9.84 -5.28
N GLN A 491 -2.40 10.32 -4.87
CA GLN A 491 -3.54 10.47 -5.78
C GLN A 491 -3.23 11.46 -6.91
N ARG A 492 -2.57 12.59 -6.59
CA ARG A 492 -2.15 13.59 -7.58
C ARG A 492 -1.07 13.08 -8.55
N LEU A 493 -0.19 12.20 -8.09
CA LEU A 493 0.92 11.65 -8.89
C LEU A 493 0.53 10.44 -9.72
N GLU A 494 -0.67 9.88 -9.55
CA GLU A 494 -1.09 8.72 -10.32
C GLU A 494 -0.99 8.92 -11.84
N PRO A 495 -1.45 10.04 -12.45
CA PRO A 495 -1.29 10.27 -13.89
C PRO A 495 0.18 10.31 -14.33
N VAL A 496 1.09 10.79 -13.46
CA VAL A 496 2.53 10.79 -13.72
C VAL A 496 3.07 9.36 -13.74
N ILE A 497 2.64 8.50 -12.81
CA ILE A 497 3.00 7.08 -12.81
C ILE A 497 2.50 6.38 -14.09
N MET A 498 1.27 6.65 -14.53
CA MET A 498 0.73 6.07 -15.76
C MET A 498 1.57 6.46 -16.97
N GLU A 499 1.96 7.73 -17.07
CA GLU A 499 2.78 8.20 -18.17
C GLU A 499 4.22 7.65 -18.08
N LEU A 500 4.83 7.56 -16.88
CA LEU A 500 6.13 6.88 -16.70
C LEU A 500 6.07 5.40 -17.11
N GLU A 501 4.93 4.76 -16.90
CA GLU A 501 4.75 3.37 -17.32
C GLU A 501 4.63 3.20 -18.84
N ARG A 502 4.21 4.27 -19.54
CA ARG A 502 4.04 4.32 -21.00
C ARG A 502 5.29 4.76 -21.75
N GLN A 503 6.12 5.58 -21.12
CA GLN A 503 7.34 6.12 -21.73
C GLN A 503 8.54 5.18 -21.61
N GLU A 504 9.57 5.44 -22.42
CA GLU A 504 10.87 4.80 -22.34
C GLU A 504 11.83 5.60 -21.44
N ASN A 505 12.74 6.39 -22.02
CA ASN A 505 13.75 7.14 -21.27
C ASN A 505 13.16 8.46 -20.77
N VAL A 506 13.08 8.63 -19.45
CA VAL A 506 12.53 9.85 -18.83
C VAL A 506 13.43 10.33 -17.70
N LEU A 507 13.73 11.63 -17.67
CA LEU A 507 14.32 12.34 -16.55
C LEU A 507 13.23 13.19 -15.87
N VAL A 508 12.96 12.91 -14.60
CA VAL A 508 12.02 13.69 -13.78
C VAL A 508 12.79 14.53 -12.76
N ILE A 509 12.73 15.85 -12.92
CA ILE A 509 13.31 16.84 -12.02
C ILE A 509 12.20 17.38 -11.12
N CYS A 510 12.17 16.94 -9.87
CA CYS A 510 11.06 17.20 -8.96
C CYS A 510 11.54 17.64 -7.56
N HIS A 511 10.82 17.24 -6.51
CA HIS A 511 11.01 17.71 -5.14
C HIS A 511 11.10 16.56 -4.16
N GLN A 512 11.33 16.83 -2.88
CA GLN A 512 11.64 15.78 -1.92
C GLN A 512 10.44 14.86 -1.65
N ALA A 513 9.24 15.40 -1.37
CA ALA A 513 8.09 14.54 -1.08
C ALA A 513 7.58 13.83 -2.35
N VAL A 514 7.59 14.54 -3.48
CA VAL A 514 7.24 13.98 -4.80
C VAL A 514 8.15 12.81 -5.17
N MET A 515 9.47 13.01 -5.11
CA MET A 515 10.44 11.98 -5.46
C MET A 515 10.32 10.75 -4.56
N ARG A 516 10.02 10.93 -3.26
CA ARG A 516 9.72 9.82 -2.35
C ARG A 516 8.52 9.00 -2.81
N CYS A 517 7.43 9.64 -3.22
CA CYS A 517 6.24 8.94 -3.69
C CYS A 517 6.52 8.14 -4.98
N LEU A 518 7.22 8.75 -5.94
CA LEU A 518 7.64 8.08 -7.18
C LEU A 518 8.57 6.90 -6.88
N LEU A 519 9.56 7.10 -6.01
CA LEU A 519 10.51 6.06 -5.64
C LEU A 519 9.83 4.91 -4.91
N ALA A 520 8.87 5.20 -4.02
CA ALA A 520 8.09 4.20 -3.33
C ALA A 520 7.27 3.32 -4.29
N TYR A 521 6.75 3.89 -5.38
CA TYR A 521 6.11 3.10 -6.44
C TYR A 521 7.09 2.13 -7.10
N PHE A 522 8.26 2.60 -7.56
CA PHE A 522 9.19 1.72 -8.29
C PHE A 522 9.88 0.69 -7.39
N LEU A 523 10.12 1.02 -6.12
CA LEU A 523 10.79 0.16 -5.15
C LEU A 523 9.85 -0.65 -4.25
N ASP A 524 8.53 -0.60 -4.50
CA ASP A 524 7.51 -1.32 -3.75
C ASP A 524 7.59 -1.05 -2.23
N LYS A 525 7.63 0.24 -1.88
CA LYS A 525 7.75 0.70 -0.48
C LYS A 525 6.40 1.01 0.11
N SER A 526 6.23 0.61 1.36
CA SER A 526 4.99 0.80 2.11
C SER A 526 4.69 2.27 2.39
N ALA A 527 3.42 2.56 2.71
CA ALA A 527 2.99 3.89 3.16
C ALA A 527 3.76 4.39 4.40
N ASP A 528 4.19 3.49 5.30
CA ASP A 528 4.99 3.84 6.48
C ASP A 528 6.44 4.21 6.14
N GLU A 529 7.05 3.54 5.15
CA GLU A 529 8.42 3.82 4.71
C GLU A 529 8.51 5.05 3.79
N MET A 530 7.50 5.27 2.94
CA MET A 530 7.51 6.27 1.86
C MET A 530 7.95 7.68 2.32
N PRO A 531 7.38 8.28 3.39
CA PRO A 531 7.75 9.63 3.84
C PRO A 531 9.19 9.78 4.37
N TYR A 532 9.92 8.68 4.50
CA TYR A 532 11.27 8.60 5.05
C TYR A 532 12.30 8.05 4.05
N LEU A 533 11.93 7.83 2.79
CA LEU A 533 12.92 7.49 1.77
C LEU A 533 13.95 8.62 1.61
N LYS A 534 15.21 8.26 1.41
CA LYS A 534 16.32 9.20 1.24
C LYS A 534 16.42 9.62 -0.22
N CYS A 535 16.17 10.90 -0.46
CA CYS A 535 16.27 11.55 -1.77
C CYS A 535 17.13 12.81 -1.62
N PRO A 536 18.47 12.66 -1.50
CA PRO A 536 19.37 13.78 -1.27
C PRO A 536 19.37 14.76 -2.46
N LEU A 537 19.72 16.02 -2.20
CA LEU A 537 20.00 16.99 -3.26
C LEU A 537 21.22 16.54 -4.07
N HIS A 538 21.29 17.02 -5.31
CA HIS A 538 22.43 16.85 -6.23
C HIS A 538 22.81 15.40 -6.55
N THR A 539 21.87 14.48 -6.38
CA THR A 539 22.03 13.05 -6.66
C THR A 539 20.97 12.61 -7.65
N VAL A 540 21.40 11.89 -8.68
CA VAL A 540 20.52 11.25 -9.66
C VAL A 540 20.29 9.79 -9.24
N LEU A 541 19.03 9.38 -9.13
CA LEU A 541 18.66 7.98 -8.99
C LEU A 541 18.30 7.43 -10.36
N LYS A 542 19.13 6.51 -10.86
CA LYS A 542 18.89 5.78 -12.10
C LYS A 542 18.12 4.50 -11.77
N LEU A 543 16.93 4.40 -12.33
CA LEU A 543 15.99 3.29 -12.16
C LEU A 543 15.96 2.45 -13.43
N THR A 544 16.33 1.18 -13.32
CA THR A 544 16.24 0.21 -14.41
C THR A 544 15.22 -0.86 -14.02
N PRO A 545 13.99 -0.84 -14.61
CA PRO A 545 13.01 -1.89 -14.39
C PRO A 545 13.58 -3.25 -14.75
N VAL A 546 13.39 -4.23 -13.86
CA VAL A 546 13.78 -5.64 -14.08
C VAL A 546 12.57 -6.52 -13.82
N ALA A 547 12.62 -7.78 -14.24
CA ALA A 547 11.47 -8.69 -14.26
C ALA A 547 10.60 -8.73 -12.99
N TYR A 548 11.19 -8.53 -11.81
CA TYR A 548 10.48 -8.59 -10.53
C TYR A 548 10.65 -7.35 -9.65
N GLY A 549 11.13 -6.23 -10.20
CA GLY A 549 11.36 -5.03 -9.41
C GLY A 549 12.04 -3.93 -10.21
N CYS A 550 12.91 -3.18 -9.53
CA CYS A 550 13.66 -2.10 -10.14
C CYS A 550 15.05 -2.04 -9.51
N ARG A 551 16.09 -2.03 -10.35
CA ARG A 551 17.45 -1.73 -9.89
C ARG A 551 17.58 -0.22 -9.72
N VAL A 552 18.12 0.21 -8.59
CA VAL A 552 18.40 1.62 -8.30
C VAL A 552 19.90 1.83 -8.19
N GLU A 553 20.43 2.78 -8.94
CA GLU A 553 21.81 3.23 -8.88
C GLU A 553 21.81 4.71 -8.47
N SER A 554 22.56 5.04 -7.42
CA SER A 554 22.65 6.41 -6.89
C SER A 554 23.93 7.06 -7.38
N ILE A 555 23.79 8.17 -8.11
CA ILE A 555 24.90 8.85 -8.78
C ILE A 555 24.96 10.29 -8.24
N SER A 556 25.94 10.56 -7.37
CA SER A 556 26.20 11.90 -6.85
C SER A 556 27.02 12.70 -7.86
N LEU A 557 26.59 13.93 -8.18
CA LEU A 557 27.29 14.79 -9.16
C LEU A 557 28.39 15.66 -8.54
N ASN A 558 28.83 15.32 -7.32
CA ASN A 558 29.96 15.97 -6.61
C ASN A 558 29.81 17.49 -6.43
N ILE A 559 28.58 17.96 -6.22
CA ILE A 559 28.29 19.35 -5.83
C ILE A 559 27.67 19.31 -4.43
N GLU A 560 28.29 19.99 -3.46
CA GLU A 560 27.76 20.08 -2.10
C GLU A 560 26.34 20.65 -2.05
N ALA A 561 25.55 20.19 -1.09
CA ALA A 561 24.23 20.73 -0.78
C ALA A 561 23.93 20.56 0.70
N VAL A 562 23.02 21.40 1.22
CA VAL A 562 22.45 21.20 2.56
C VAL A 562 21.67 19.88 2.64
N ASN A 563 21.66 19.27 3.83
CA ASN A 563 20.80 18.13 4.09
C ASN A 563 19.38 18.61 4.45
N THR A 564 18.38 18.10 3.74
CA THR A 564 16.95 18.39 3.97
C THR A 564 16.17 17.17 4.45
N HIS A 565 16.88 16.06 4.70
CA HIS A 565 16.31 14.85 5.27
C HIS A 565 16.14 15.01 6.78
N ARG A 566 14.94 14.68 7.27
CA ARG A 566 14.63 14.55 8.68
C ARG A 566 14.22 13.11 8.95
N ASP A 567 15.01 12.43 9.76
CA ASP A 567 14.79 11.03 10.14
C ASP A 567 13.47 10.87 10.90
N ARG A 568 12.98 9.63 10.95
CA ARG A 568 11.83 9.29 11.79
C ARG A 568 12.20 9.59 13.25
N PRO A 569 11.40 10.38 13.98
CA PRO A 569 11.63 10.57 15.41
C PRO A 569 11.61 9.20 16.10
N GLU A 570 12.56 8.97 17.01
CA GLU A 570 12.49 7.77 17.84
C GLU A 570 11.15 7.77 18.59
N PRO A 571 10.43 6.64 18.62
CA PRO A 571 9.21 6.57 19.41
C PRO A 571 9.55 6.95 20.86
N LEU A 572 8.76 7.83 21.46
CA LEU A 572 8.88 8.27 22.87
C LEU A 572 8.59 7.13 23.88
N LEU A 573 9.02 5.91 23.59
CA LEU A 573 9.15 4.79 24.51
C LEU A 573 10.39 5.02 25.37
N GLY A 574 10.38 5.97 26.31
CA GLY A 574 11.56 6.11 27.18
C GLY A 574 11.61 7.17 28.27
N LYS A 575 10.83 8.26 28.25
CA LYS A 575 10.98 9.32 29.27
C LYS A 575 9.98 9.29 30.44
N ALA A 576 8.91 8.48 30.35
CA ALA A 576 7.91 8.36 31.42
C ALA A 576 7.84 6.98 32.11
N CYS A 577 8.56 5.95 31.61
CA CYS A 577 8.52 4.57 32.15
C CYS A 577 9.83 4.11 32.81
N LEU A 578 10.79 5.01 33.05
CA LEU A 578 12.04 4.70 33.75
C LEU A 578 11.85 4.11 35.17
N PRO A 579 10.82 4.47 35.96
CA PRO A 579 10.68 3.87 37.29
C PRO A 579 10.22 2.40 37.27
N VAL A 580 9.48 1.97 36.24
CA VAL A 580 8.83 0.64 36.21
C VAL A 580 9.76 -0.42 35.62
N CYS A 581 10.51 -0.10 34.56
CA CYS A 581 11.50 -1.02 33.99
C CYS A 581 12.70 -1.23 34.91
N HIS A 582 13.13 -0.21 35.65
CA HIS A 582 14.19 -0.37 36.65
C HIS A 582 13.73 -1.22 37.83
N PHE A 583 12.46 -1.11 38.23
CA PHE A 583 11.90 -1.96 39.28
C PHE A 583 11.80 -3.43 38.85
N LEU A 584 11.38 -3.71 37.61
CA LEU A 584 11.32 -5.08 37.06
C LEU A 584 12.70 -5.71 36.84
N LYS A 585 13.72 -4.93 36.43
CA LYS A 585 15.11 -5.41 36.34
C LYS A 585 15.69 -5.76 37.71
N VAL A 586 15.44 -4.95 38.73
CA VAL A 586 15.87 -5.24 40.11
C VAL A 586 15.09 -6.44 40.69
N PHE A 587 13.80 -6.59 40.36
CA PHE A 587 12.99 -7.74 40.77
C PHE A 587 13.45 -9.05 40.11
N SER A 588 13.86 -9.01 38.84
CA SER A 588 14.42 -10.17 38.13
C SER A 588 15.75 -10.65 38.73
N LEU A 589 16.62 -9.72 39.15
CA LEU A 589 17.91 -10.02 39.79
C LEU A 589 17.77 -10.59 41.21
N LEU A 590 16.65 -10.34 41.89
CA LEU A 590 16.37 -10.85 43.25
C LEU A 590 15.68 -12.22 43.25
N ILE A 591 15.02 -12.63 42.15
CA ILE A 591 14.29 -13.91 42.07
C ILE A 591 15.16 -15.03 41.46
N PHE A 592 16.15 -14.69 40.62
CA PHE A 592 17.08 -15.66 40.05
C PHE A 592 18.54 -15.23 40.34
N PRO A 593 19.11 -15.59 41.50
CA PRO A 593 20.56 -15.56 41.62
C PRO A 593 21.13 -16.58 40.64
N ARG A 594 22.11 -16.15 39.85
CA ARG A 594 22.83 -16.97 38.85
C ARG A 594 23.11 -18.38 39.36
N THR A 595 22.60 -19.37 38.64
CA THR A 595 23.15 -20.73 38.56
C THR A 595 23.40 -21.03 37.11
#